data_AF-A0A9E3PYN5-F1
#
_entry.id   AF-A0A9E3PYN5-F1
#
_cell.length_a   1.000
_cell.length_b   1.000
_cell.length_c   1.000
_cell.angle_alpha   90.00
_cell.angle_beta   90.00
_cell.angle_gamma   90.00
#
_symmetry.space_group_name_H-M   'P 1'
#
loop_
_entity.id
_entity.type
_entity.pdbx_description
1 polymer ?
#
loop_
_entity_poly.entity_id
_entity_poly.type
_entity_poly.pdbx_seq_one_letter_code
_entity_poly.pdbx_strand_id
1 'polypeptide(L)'
;MFVRSFAALALIAAPALAQEAPRAVTAAEMRAEARVLAAGDAVLLAEIEDLEAAANRGVLGSGPTSVRQAVPGGRSWSLPLVRRAEEPLTIAVRRIGPGQVTLAVVDEGGRQLCADAGDDAVLTCRVAPGAGKLVARVANPGATATDILLLAN
;
A
#
# COMPACT_ATOMS: atom_id res chain seq x y z
N MET A 1 2.45 66.80 -28.51
CA MET A 1 1.62 65.58 -28.48
C MET A 1 2.13 64.72 -27.33
N PHE A 2 1.26 64.40 -26.37
CA PHE A 2 1.56 63.86 -25.05
C PHE A 2 1.99 62.38 -25.07
N VAL A 3 2.98 62.06 -24.21
CA VAL A 3 3.08 60.92 -23.27
C VAL A 3 3.04 59.50 -23.85
N ARG A 4 4.06 58.69 -23.49
CA ARG A 4 3.88 57.49 -22.64
C ARG A 4 5.22 56.83 -22.28
N SER A 5 5.59 56.99 -21.01
CA SER A 5 6.50 56.11 -20.27
C SER A 5 6.09 54.66 -20.43
N PHE A 6 7.05 53.79 -20.72
CA PHE A 6 6.94 52.36 -20.45
C PHE A 6 7.87 52.03 -19.28
N ALA A 7 7.28 52.00 -18.09
CA ALA A 7 7.88 51.37 -16.93
C ALA A 7 7.81 49.85 -17.15
N ALA A 8 8.95 49.20 -17.32
CA ALA A 8 9.04 47.75 -17.34
C ALA A 8 8.92 47.23 -15.91
N LEU A 9 7.73 46.72 -15.54
CA LEU A 9 7.58 45.93 -14.32
C LEU A 9 8.24 44.57 -14.52
N ALA A 10 9.28 44.31 -13.74
CA ALA A 10 9.88 42.99 -13.60
C ALA A 10 8.87 42.03 -12.94
N LEU A 11 8.47 40.99 -13.66
CA LEU A 11 7.81 39.82 -13.05
C LEU A 11 8.88 39.05 -12.27
N ILE A 12 8.91 39.22 -10.95
CA ILE A 12 9.63 38.32 -10.05
C ILE A 12 8.76 37.07 -9.91
N ALA A 13 9.15 36.00 -10.59
CA ALA A 13 8.59 34.67 -10.36
C ALA A 13 9.07 34.16 -9.00
N ALA A 14 8.19 34.19 -7.99
CA ALA A 14 8.43 33.49 -6.73
C ALA A 14 8.39 31.98 -6.98
N PRO A 15 9.34 31.17 -6.43
CA PRO A 15 9.23 29.74 -6.52
C PRO A 15 8.07 29.28 -5.64
N ALA A 16 7.14 28.54 -6.24
CA ALA A 16 6.11 27.81 -5.50
C ALA A 16 6.83 26.87 -4.51
N LEU A 17 6.58 27.07 -3.22
CA LEU A 17 7.02 26.16 -2.17
C LEU A 17 6.52 24.76 -2.54
N ALA A 18 7.43 23.84 -2.80
CA ALA A 18 7.10 22.43 -2.95
C ALA A 18 6.38 21.99 -1.67
N GLN A 19 5.10 21.63 -1.79
CA GLN A 19 4.38 20.99 -0.71
C GLN A 19 5.00 19.61 -0.50
N GLU A 20 5.69 19.43 0.62
CA GLU A 20 6.19 18.14 1.10
C GLU A 20 5.01 17.16 1.10
N ALA A 21 5.06 16.13 0.25
CA ALA A 21 4.04 15.10 0.25
C ALA A 21 4.05 14.38 1.62
N PRO A 22 2.89 14.14 2.26
CA PRO A 22 2.86 13.55 3.59
C PRO A 22 3.49 12.15 3.55
N ARG A 23 4.58 11.96 4.29
CA ARG A 23 5.23 10.67 4.49
C ARG A 23 4.37 9.80 5.41
N ALA A 24 4.22 8.52 5.07
CA ALA A 24 3.58 7.55 5.96
C ALA A 24 4.42 7.39 7.24
N VAL A 25 3.78 7.54 8.40
CA VAL A 25 4.38 7.32 9.72
C VAL A 25 4.12 5.87 10.14
N THR A 26 5.17 5.17 10.56
CA THR A 26 5.08 3.80 11.04
C THR A 26 4.59 3.74 12.48
N ALA A 27 3.99 2.62 12.88
CA ALA A 27 3.58 2.41 14.27
C ALA A 27 4.76 2.45 15.26
N ALA A 28 5.96 2.06 14.82
CA ALA A 28 7.16 2.15 15.64
C ALA A 28 7.58 3.61 15.88
N GLU A 29 7.50 4.46 14.84
CA GLU A 29 7.78 5.89 14.97
C GLU A 29 6.79 6.58 15.90
N MET A 30 5.48 6.28 15.76
CA MET A 30 4.45 6.83 16.65
C MET A 30 4.68 6.44 18.12
N ARG A 31 5.10 5.19 18.39
CA ARG A 31 5.40 4.75 19.76
C ARG A 31 6.67 5.35 20.31
N ALA A 32 7.69 5.55 19.48
CA ALA A 32 8.92 6.23 19.89
C ALA A 32 8.62 7.67 20.33
N GLU A 33 7.80 8.39 19.56
CA GLU A 33 7.34 9.73 19.91
C GLU A 33 6.47 9.73 21.18
N ALA A 34 5.55 8.77 21.31
CA ALA A 34 4.71 8.62 22.50
C ALA A 34 5.55 8.43 23.79
N ARG A 35 6.66 7.70 23.73
CA ARG A 35 7.59 7.54 24.88
C ARG A 35 8.25 8.85 25.29
N VAL A 36 8.60 9.68 24.32
CA VAL A 36 9.18 11.01 24.58
C VAL A 36 8.14 11.91 25.25
N LEU A 37 6.89 11.86 24.79
CA LEU A 37 5.79 12.64 25.37
C LEU A 37 5.38 12.16 26.77
N ALA A 38 5.41 10.84 27.00
CA ALA A 38 5.09 10.22 28.27
C ALA A 38 6.24 10.29 29.30
N ALA A 39 7.34 10.98 29.01
CA ALA A 39 8.52 10.99 29.86
C ALA A 39 8.18 11.38 31.31
N GLY A 40 8.41 10.45 32.24
CA GLY A 40 8.14 10.63 33.67
C GLY A 40 6.77 10.15 34.15
N ASP A 41 5.86 9.78 33.26
CA ASP A 41 4.58 9.17 33.61
C ASP A 41 4.69 7.63 33.52
N ALA A 42 4.82 6.99 34.68
CA ALA A 42 4.96 5.54 34.77
C ALA A 42 3.73 4.77 34.26
N VAL A 43 2.53 5.38 34.31
CA VAL A 43 1.29 4.73 33.83
C VAL A 43 1.28 4.70 32.32
N LEU A 44 1.55 5.85 31.68
CA LEU A 44 1.58 5.93 30.22
C LEU A 44 2.72 5.10 29.60
N LEU A 45 3.87 5.03 30.28
CA LEU A 45 4.97 4.16 29.84
C LEU A 45 4.57 2.68 29.90
N ALA A 46 3.88 2.25 30.96
CA ALA A 46 3.37 0.89 31.07
C ALA A 46 2.33 0.58 29.98
N GLU A 47 1.44 1.52 29.65
CA GLU A 47 0.47 1.33 28.56
C GLU A 47 1.15 1.20 27.18
N ILE A 48 2.21 1.98 26.92
CA ILE A 48 2.99 1.87 25.68
C ILE A 48 3.68 0.50 25.59
N GLU A 49 4.23 0.01 26.70
CA GLU A 49 4.84 -1.32 26.79
C GLU A 49 3.82 -2.45 26.59
N ASP A 50 2.64 -2.33 27.21
CA ASP A 50 1.54 -3.28 27.04
C ASP A 50 1.05 -3.32 25.59
N LEU A 51 0.98 -2.17 24.91
CA LEU A 51 0.65 -2.08 23.48
C LEU A 51 1.71 -2.75 22.60
N GLU A 52 2.99 -2.64 22.94
CA GLU A 52 4.06 -3.35 22.22
C GLU A 52 4.03 -4.84 22.46
N ALA A 53 3.86 -5.27 23.71
CA ALA A 53 3.70 -6.68 24.05
C ALA A 53 2.43 -7.27 23.41
N ALA A 54 1.39 -6.46 23.23
CA ALA A 54 0.16 -6.84 22.56
C ALA A 54 0.19 -6.71 21.03
N ALA A 55 1.24 -6.12 20.43
CA ALA A 55 1.30 -5.87 18.98
C ALA A 55 1.14 -7.15 18.14
N ASN A 56 1.52 -8.30 18.71
CA ASN A 56 1.39 -9.62 18.09
C ASN A 56 0.32 -10.50 18.76
N ARG A 57 -0.41 -9.98 19.77
CA ARG A 57 -1.44 -10.73 20.48
C ARG A 57 -2.67 -10.86 19.57
N GLY A 58 -3.09 -12.10 19.30
CA GLY A 58 -4.12 -12.40 18.31
C GLY A 58 -3.60 -12.61 16.88
N VAL A 59 -2.30 -12.42 16.65
CA VAL A 59 -1.62 -12.79 15.40
C VAL A 59 -1.23 -14.27 15.52
N LEU A 60 -2.13 -15.16 15.10
CA LEU A 60 -1.88 -16.61 15.04
C LEU A 60 -0.95 -16.90 13.84
N GLY A 61 0.37 -16.80 14.02
CA GLY A 61 1.34 -16.89 12.92
C GLY A 61 1.15 -15.77 11.87
N SER A 62 1.68 -15.95 10.66
CA SER A 62 1.25 -15.12 9.49
C SER A 62 -0.15 -15.54 9.08
N GLY A 63 -1.14 -15.23 9.90
CA GLY A 63 -2.54 -15.30 9.48
C GLY A 63 -2.74 -14.51 8.18
N PRO A 64 -3.80 -14.79 7.41
CA PRO A 64 -3.96 -14.22 6.09
C PRO A 64 -3.87 -12.69 6.15
N THR A 65 -2.87 -12.13 5.48
CA THR A 65 -2.68 -10.69 5.37
C THR A 65 -3.76 -10.15 4.46
N SER A 66 -4.45 -9.10 4.88
CA SER A 66 -5.46 -8.45 4.07
C SER A 66 -5.08 -7.00 3.77
N VAL A 67 -5.26 -6.59 2.51
CA VAL A 67 -5.03 -5.20 2.09
C VAL A 67 -6.22 -4.73 1.29
N ARG A 68 -6.88 -3.67 1.78
CA ARG A 68 -7.90 -2.95 1.01
C ARG A 68 -7.23 -1.83 0.22
N GLN A 69 -7.55 -1.72 -1.05
CA GLN A 69 -6.96 -0.73 -1.94
C GLN A 69 -7.97 -0.27 -3.00
N ALA A 70 -7.94 1.02 -3.33
CA ALA A 70 -8.58 1.54 -4.55
C ALA A 70 -7.59 1.44 -5.72
N VAL A 71 -7.98 0.77 -6.80
CA VAL A 71 -7.19 0.69 -8.05
C VAL A 71 -7.83 1.64 -9.07
N PRO A 72 -7.16 2.76 -9.44
CA PRO A 72 -7.70 3.67 -10.44
C PRO A 72 -7.94 3.00 -11.79
N GLY A 73 -8.89 3.50 -12.56
CA GLY A 73 -9.17 2.99 -13.91
C GLY A 73 -7.97 3.15 -14.84
N GLY A 74 -7.73 2.15 -15.69
CA GLY A 74 -6.58 2.08 -16.60
C GLY A 74 -5.23 1.98 -15.89
N ARG A 75 -5.21 1.70 -14.58
CA ARG A 75 -3.98 1.61 -13.78
C ARG A 75 -3.84 0.23 -13.14
N SER A 76 -2.63 -0.03 -12.66
CA SER A 76 -2.32 -1.19 -11.85
C SER A 76 -1.78 -0.77 -10.50
N TRP A 77 -2.14 -1.55 -9.48
CA TRP A 77 -1.51 -1.52 -8.16
C TRP A 77 -0.65 -2.76 -7.99
N SER A 78 0.41 -2.66 -7.17
CA SER A 78 1.34 -3.75 -6.92
C SER A 78 1.64 -3.86 -5.44
N LEU A 79 1.61 -5.08 -4.93
CA LEU A 79 1.93 -5.42 -3.56
C LEU A 79 3.17 -6.34 -3.55
N PRO A 80 4.30 -5.90 -2.97
CA PRO A 80 5.43 -6.79 -2.76
C PRO A 80 5.08 -7.84 -1.71
N LEU A 81 5.46 -9.10 -1.97
CA LEU A 81 5.21 -10.26 -1.12
C LEU A 81 6.51 -11.06 -0.95
N VAL A 82 6.60 -11.81 0.14
CA VAL A 82 7.70 -12.74 0.39
C VAL A 82 7.12 -14.13 0.51
N ARG A 83 7.55 -15.04 -0.38
CA ARG A 83 7.13 -16.43 -0.39
C ARG A 83 8.01 -17.26 0.54
N ARG A 84 7.37 -18.14 1.31
CA ARG A 84 8.05 -19.09 2.21
C ARG A 84 8.39 -20.39 1.47
N ALA A 85 9.45 -21.05 1.92
CA ALA A 85 9.93 -22.27 1.26
C ALA A 85 8.99 -23.46 1.44
N GLU A 86 8.27 -23.54 2.55
CA GLU A 86 7.59 -24.76 2.98
C GLU A 86 6.09 -24.80 2.65
N GLU A 87 5.47 -23.65 2.35
CA GLU A 87 4.02 -23.57 2.09
C GLU A 87 3.72 -22.89 0.75
N PRO A 88 2.70 -23.35 -0.01
CA PRO A 88 2.23 -22.64 -1.18
C PRO A 88 1.59 -21.30 -0.79
N LEU A 89 1.96 -20.25 -1.50
CA LEU A 89 1.34 -18.94 -1.37
C LEU A 89 0.04 -18.91 -2.15
N THR A 90 -1.05 -18.56 -1.49
CA THR A 90 -2.37 -18.36 -2.09
C THR A 90 -2.74 -16.90 -1.96
N ILE A 91 -3.05 -16.27 -3.09
CA ILE A 91 -3.50 -14.89 -3.16
C ILE A 91 -4.92 -14.89 -3.70
N ALA A 92 -5.82 -14.17 -3.04
CA ALA A 92 -7.16 -13.92 -3.52
C ALA A 92 -7.43 -12.43 -3.58
N VAL A 93 -8.09 -11.97 -4.64
CA VAL A 93 -8.52 -10.58 -4.80
C VAL A 93 -10.03 -10.58 -4.94
N ARG A 94 -10.71 -10.11 -3.90
CA ARG A 94 -12.15 -9.83 -3.96
C ARG A 94 -12.35 -8.42 -4.45
N ARG A 95 -13.11 -8.28 -5.52
CA ARG A 95 -13.56 -6.99 -6.00
C ARG A 95 -14.71 -6.47 -5.14
N ILE A 96 -14.73 -5.16 -4.89
CA ILE A 96 -15.80 -4.45 -4.20
C ILE A 96 -16.45 -3.52 -5.23
N GLY A 97 -17.60 -3.95 -5.74
CA GLY A 97 -18.37 -3.21 -6.75
C GLY A 97 -18.28 -3.81 -8.16
N PRO A 98 -18.84 -3.11 -9.17
CA PRO A 98 -19.09 -3.66 -10.50
C PRO A 98 -17.92 -3.51 -11.49
N GLY A 99 -16.80 -2.89 -11.09
CA GLY A 99 -15.64 -2.72 -11.97
C GLY A 99 -15.07 -4.07 -12.45
N GLN A 100 -14.06 -4.05 -13.31
CA GLN A 100 -13.31 -5.25 -13.65
C GLN A 100 -11.90 -5.11 -13.10
N VAL A 101 -11.33 -6.21 -12.62
CA VAL A 101 -9.94 -6.27 -12.20
C VAL A 101 -9.31 -7.56 -12.70
N THR A 102 -7.99 -7.58 -12.79
CA THR A 102 -7.20 -8.76 -13.15
C THR A 102 -6.10 -8.92 -12.11
N LEU A 103 -5.71 -10.16 -11.82
CA LEU A 103 -4.66 -10.52 -10.89
C LEU A 103 -3.53 -11.21 -11.65
N ALA A 104 -2.30 -10.78 -11.40
CA ALA A 104 -1.10 -11.47 -11.85
C ALA A 104 -0.08 -11.53 -10.73
N VAL A 105 0.63 -12.65 -10.60
CA VAL A 105 1.71 -12.82 -9.63
C VAL A 105 3.00 -13.08 -10.39
N VAL A 106 4.01 -12.25 -10.15
CA VAL A 106 5.30 -12.30 -10.82
C VAL A 106 6.43 -12.51 -9.83
N ASP A 107 7.50 -13.20 -10.24
CA ASP A 107 8.74 -13.32 -9.47
C ASP A 107 9.68 -12.11 -9.67
N GLU A 108 10.81 -12.07 -8.94
CA GLU A 108 11.83 -11.01 -9.08
C GLU A 108 12.43 -10.92 -10.49
N GLY A 109 12.40 -12.02 -11.26
CA GLY A 109 12.83 -12.04 -12.66
C GLY A 109 11.78 -11.52 -13.63
N GLY A 110 10.62 -11.09 -13.13
CA GLY A 110 9.50 -10.61 -13.95
C GLY A 110 8.71 -11.73 -14.63
N ARG A 111 8.99 -13.00 -14.32
CA ARG A 111 8.25 -14.13 -14.88
C ARG A 111 6.91 -14.25 -14.15
N GLN A 112 5.84 -14.32 -14.93
CA GLN A 112 4.50 -14.58 -14.41
C GLN A 112 4.40 -16.03 -13.93
N LEU A 113 4.08 -16.21 -12.65
CA LEU A 113 3.88 -17.51 -12.02
C LEU A 113 2.42 -17.94 -12.06
N CYS A 114 1.50 -16.97 -11.98
CA CYS A 114 0.07 -17.18 -12.04
C CYS A 114 -0.62 -15.90 -12.52
N ALA A 115 -1.75 -16.05 -13.20
CA ALA A 115 -2.67 -14.96 -13.45
C ALA A 115 -4.11 -15.48 -13.43
N ASP A 116 -5.02 -14.61 -13.00
CA ASP A 116 -6.45 -14.83 -13.03
C ASP A 116 -7.12 -13.55 -13.54
N ALA A 117 -7.91 -13.70 -14.59
CA ALA A 117 -8.61 -12.62 -15.26
C ALA A 117 -9.98 -13.15 -15.67
N GLY A 118 -11.02 -12.61 -15.04
CA GLY A 118 -12.39 -13.02 -15.26
C GLY A 118 -13.37 -12.05 -14.63
N ASP A 119 -14.65 -12.26 -14.91
CA ASP A 119 -15.74 -11.45 -14.35
C ASP A 119 -16.12 -11.87 -12.92
N ASP A 120 -15.49 -12.93 -12.41
CA ASP A 120 -15.71 -13.44 -11.07
C ASP A 120 -15.51 -12.36 -10.00
N ALA A 121 -16.33 -12.43 -8.94
CA ALA A 121 -16.23 -11.51 -7.83
C ALA A 121 -14.92 -11.68 -7.03
N VAL A 122 -14.30 -12.86 -7.14
CA VAL A 122 -13.05 -13.22 -6.48
C VAL A 122 -12.12 -13.87 -7.49
N LEU A 123 -10.94 -13.27 -7.67
CA LEU A 123 -9.84 -13.83 -8.45
C LEU A 123 -8.88 -14.54 -7.51
N THR A 124 -8.29 -15.65 -7.93
CA THR A 124 -7.40 -16.45 -7.08
C THR A 124 -6.17 -16.92 -7.83
N CYS A 125 -5.02 -16.88 -7.15
CA CYS A 125 -3.77 -17.41 -7.64
C CYS A 125 -3.08 -18.23 -6.56
N ARG A 126 -2.72 -19.48 -6.88
CA ARG A 126 -1.92 -20.33 -6.01
C ARG A 126 -0.55 -20.55 -6.64
N VAL A 127 0.48 -20.18 -5.91
CA VAL A 127 1.89 -20.29 -6.31
C VAL A 127 2.53 -21.42 -5.52
N ALA A 128 3.27 -22.30 -6.21
CA ALA A 128 3.99 -23.40 -5.59
C ALA A 128 4.99 -22.90 -4.52
N PRO A 129 5.28 -23.71 -3.49
CA PRO A 129 6.25 -23.37 -2.44
C PRO A 129 7.62 -22.99 -3.01
N GLY A 130 8.32 -22.10 -2.31
CA GLY A 130 9.69 -21.73 -2.64
C GLY A 130 10.10 -20.42 -1.98
N ALA A 131 11.35 -20.30 -1.54
CA ALA A 131 11.81 -19.01 -1.03
C ALA A 131 11.89 -17.98 -2.18
N GLY A 132 11.67 -16.70 -1.87
CA GLY A 132 11.90 -15.60 -2.80
C GLY A 132 10.89 -14.48 -2.68
N LYS A 133 11.17 -13.35 -3.32
CA LYS A 133 10.22 -12.23 -3.38
C LYS A 133 9.33 -12.37 -4.61
N LEU A 134 8.09 -11.91 -4.45
CA LEU A 134 7.08 -11.89 -5.48
C LEU A 134 6.42 -10.51 -5.50
N VAL A 135 5.70 -10.23 -6.57
CA VAL A 135 4.81 -9.07 -6.66
C VAL A 135 3.45 -9.55 -7.11
N ALA A 136 2.43 -9.29 -6.30
CA ALA A 136 1.04 -9.39 -6.73
C ALA A 136 0.66 -8.08 -7.41
N ARG A 137 0.25 -8.15 -8.67
CA ARG A 137 -0.21 -7.02 -9.46
C ARG A 137 -1.70 -7.15 -9.69
N VAL A 138 -2.44 -6.11 -9.34
CA VAL A 138 -3.87 -6.00 -9.65
C VAL A 138 -4.05 -4.87 -10.64
N ALA A 139 -4.55 -5.16 -11.83
CA ALA A 139 -4.83 -4.14 -12.85
C ALA A 139 -6.32 -3.95 -13.03
N ASN A 140 -6.74 -2.69 -13.14
CA ASN A 140 -8.11 -2.31 -13.44
C ASN A 140 -8.16 -1.80 -14.89
N PRO A 141 -8.62 -2.64 -15.85
CA PRO A 141 -8.76 -2.22 -17.24
C PRO A 141 -9.93 -1.26 -17.47
N GLY A 142 -10.84 -1.12 -16.51
CA GLY A 142 -12.00 -0.23 -16.60
C GLY A 142 -11.64 1.25 -16.50
N ALA A 143 -12.62 2.11 -16.77
CA ALA A 143 -12.43 3.57 -16.74
C ALA A 143 -12.55 4.18 -15.32
N THR A 144 -13.27 3.52 -14.42
CA THR A 144 -13.54 4.00 -13.06
C THR A 144 -12.66 3.29 -12.04
N ALA A 145 -12.36 3.97 -10.93
CA ALA A 145 -11.67 3.33 -9.81
C ALA A 145 -12.50 2.18 -9.23
N THR A 146 -11.82 1.10 -8.84
CA THR A 146 -12.44 -0.09 -8.25
C THR A 146 -11.75 -0.42 -6.94
N ASP A 147 -12.54 -0.57 -5.89
CA ASP A 147 -12.05 -1.03 -4.60
C ASP A 147 -11.85 -2.55 -4.61
N ILE A 148 -10.76 -2.99 -3.99
CA ILE A 148 -10.43 -4.41 -3.84
C ILE A 148 -10.07 -4.74 -2.40
N LEU A 149 -10.24 -6.01 -2.05
CA LEU A 149 -9.65 -6.63 -0.88
C LEU A 149 -8.76 -7.78 -1.34
N LEU A 150 -7.45 -7.62 -1.17
CA LEU A 150 -6.47 -8.68 -1.40
C LEU A 150 -6.25 -9.46 -0.10
N LEU A 151 -6.18 -10.78 -0.21
CA LEU A 151 -5.91 -11.73 0.86
C LEU A 151 -4.71 -12.60 0.46
N ALA A 152 -3.77 -12.84 1.38
CA ALA A 152 -2.61 -13.72 1.16
C ALA A 152 -2.22 -14.47 2.45
N ASN A 153 -1.72 -15.70 2.38
CA ASN A 153 -1.21 -16.46 3.54
C ASN A 153 0.32 -16.40 3.70
#